data_AF-A0A970R4V2-F1
#
_entry.id   AF-A0A970R4V2-F1
#
_cell.length_a   1.000
_cell.length_b   1.000
_cell.length_c   1.000
_cell.angle_alpha   90.00
_cell.angle_beta   90.00
_cell.angle_gamma   90.00
#
_symmetry.space_group_name_H-M   'P 1'
#
loop_
_entity.id
_entity.type
_entity.pdbx_description
1 polymer ?
#
loop_
_entity_poly.entity_id
_entity_poly.type
_entity_poly.pdbx_seq_one_letter_code
_entity_poly.pdbx_strand_id
1 'polypeptide(L)' 'AEAIKAAIVGYLERSGTGMGVAMNTLRLVLVGGSFGPDLMMIAGMLGREEVQKRIETALEKLP' A
#
# COMPACT_ATOMS: atom_id res chain seq x y z
N ALA A 1 6.86 8.64 8.12
CA ALA A 1 7.01 7.85 6.87
C ALA A 1 7.91 6.62 7.09
N GLU A 2 9.09 6.76 7.71
CA GLU A 2 10.03 5.66 8.02
C GLU A 2 9.39 4.39 8.60
N ALA A 3 8.57 4.51 9.65
CA ALA A 3 8.01 3.36 10.35
C ALA A 3 7.04 2.52 9.49
N ILE A 4 6.25 3.18 8.65
CA ILE A 4 5.32 2.52 7.72
C ILE A 4 6.12 1.77 6.65
N LYS A 5 7.16 2.40 6.12
CA LYS A 5 8.06 1.78 5.15
C LYS A 5 8.73 0.55 5.74
N ALA A 6 9.30 0.65 6.95
CA ALA A 6 9.96 -0.47 7.63
C ALA A 6 9.01 -1.65 7.87
N ALA A 7 7.77 -1.38 8.30
CA ALA A 7 6.78 -2.42 8.54
C ALA A 7 6.39 -3.15 7.24
N ILE A 8 6.13 -2.41 6.15
CA ILE A 8 5.79 -2.98 4.85
C ILE A 8 6.96 -3.78 4.28
N VAL A 9 8.17 -3.20 4.29
CA VAL A 9 9.40 -3.87 3.82
C VAL A 9 9.61 -5.19 4.56
N GLY A 10 9.58 -5.17 5.90
CA GLY A 10 9.79 -6.38 6.69
C GLY A 10 8.71 -7.44 6.47
N TYR A 11 7.46 -7.05 6.22
CA TYR A 11 6.41 -8.00 5.86
C TYR A 11 6.68 -8.64 4.49
N LEU A 12 7.05 -7.84 3.49
CA LEU A 12 7.27 -8.30 2.12
C LEU A 12 8.49 -9.22 1.99
N GLU A 13 9.56 -8.92 2.72
CA GLU A 13 10.73 -9.79 2.82
C GLU A 13 10.36 -11.17 3.39
N ARG A 14 9.48 -11.21 4.40
CA ARG A 14 9.00 -12.47 4.98
C ARG A 14 8.00 -13.21 4.09
N SER A 15 7.19 -12.49 3.31
CA SER A 15 6.20 -13.11 2.41
C SER A 15 6.80 -13.58 1.08
N GLY A 16 8.08 -13.30 0.83
CA GLY A 16 8.75 -13.61 -0.45
C GLY A 16 8.20 -12.80 -1.63
N THR A 17 7.43 -11.74 -1.36
CA THR A 17 6.78 -10.93 -2.39
C THR A 17 7.73 -9.84 -2.87
N GLY A 18 7.94 -9.75 -4.18
CA GLY A 18 8.78 -8.72 -4.78
C GLY A 18 8.30 -7.31 -4.40
N MET A 19 9.20 -6.49 -3.85
CA MET A 19 8.86 -5.17 -3.32
C MET A 19 8.23 -4.25 -4.36
N GLY A 20 8.71 -4.27 -5.61
CA GLY A 20 8.15 -3.47 -6.69
C GLY A 20 6.70 -3.85 -7.04
N VAL A 21 6.38 -5.15 -7.00
CA VAL A 21 5.00 -5.63 -7.23
C VAL A 21 4.10 -5.16 -6.12
N ALA A 22 4.49 -5.39 -4.86
CA ALA A 22 3.68 -5.00 -3.71
C ALA A 22 3.47 -3.48 -3.62
N MET A 23 4.50 -2.67 -3.88
CA MET A 23 4.39 -1.21 -3.86
C MET A 23 3.44 -0.69 -4.94
N ASN A 24 3.51 -1.24 -6.16
CA ASN A 24 2.60 -0.87 -7.24
C ASN A 24 1.17 -1.34 -6.98
N THR A 25 0.97 -2.54 -6.43
CA THR A 25 -0.35 -3.04 -6.04
C THR A 25 -0.95 -2.18 -4.94
N LEU A 26 -0.20 -1.85 -3.90
CA LEU A 26 -0.68 -0.96 -2.84
C LEU A 26 -1.01 0.44 -3.37
N ARG A 27 -0.23 0.96 -4.33
CA ARG A 27 -0.56 2.23 -4.99
C ARG A 27 -1.89 2.13 -5.74
N LEU A 28 -2.09 1.07 -6.54
CA LEU A 28 -3.36 0.81 -7.23
C LEU A 28 -4.53 0.76 -6.24
N VAL A 29 -4.38 0.03 -5.13
CA VAL A 29 -5.40 -0.11 -4.09
C VAL A 29 -5.73 1.24 -3.44
N LEU A 30 -4.72 2.07 -3.17
CA LEU A 30 -4.93 3.33 -2.46
C LEU A 30 -5.44 4.46 -3.36
N VAL A 31 -5.08 4.53 -4.64
CA VAL A 31 -5.46 5.68 -5.50
C VAL A 31 -6.20 5.30 -6.77
N GLY A 32 -6.45 4.02 -7.01
CA GLY A 32 -7.16 3.53 -8.20
C GLY A 32 -6.31 3.51 -9.47
N GLY A 33 -4.98 3.64 -9.34
CA GLY A 33 -4.05 3.59 -10.46
C GLY A 33 -2.59 3.54 -10.01
N SER A 34 -1.67 3.40 -10.97
CA SER A 34 -0.22 3.38 -10.74
C SER A 34 0.43 4.76 -10.75
N PHE A 35 -0.37 5.83 -10.70
CA PHE A 35 0.06 7.23 -10.72
C PHE A 35 0.10 7.86 -9.32
N GLY A 36 0.77 9.01 -9.20
CA GLY A 36 0.84 9.79 -7.96
C GLY A 36 2.23 9.77 -7.30
N PRO A 37 2.36 10.41 -6.13
CA PRO A 37 3.63 10.52 -5.40
C PRO A 37 4.04 9.16 -4.77
N ASP A 38 5.09 9.19 -3.96
CA ASP A 38 5.55 8.01 -3.23
C ASP A 38 4.42 7.39 -2.37
N LEU A 39 4.39 6.05 -2.26
CA LEU A 39 3.34 5.32 -1.55
C LEU A 39 3.23 5.77 -0.08
N MET A 40 4.37 6.06 0.57
CA MET A 40 4.38 6.49 1.97
C MET A 40 3.79 7.89 2.12
N MET A 41 3.96 8.75 1.11
CA MET A 41 3.33 10.06 1.09
C MET A 41 1.82 9.94 0.92
N ILE A 42 1.36 9.08 -0.01
CA ILE A 42 -0.07 8.79 -0.20
C ILE A 42 -0.68 8.27 1.10
N ALA A 43 -0.07 7.26 1.72
CA ALA A 43 -0.55 6.67 2.97
C ALA A 43 -0.57 7.68 4.13
N GLY A 44 0.45 8.55 4.19
CA GLY A 44 0.51 9.63 5.18
C GLY A 44 -0.57 10.70 4.99
N MET A 45 -0.88 11.06 3.75
CA MET A 45 -1.93 12.03 3.42
C MET A 45 -3.35 11.47 3.68
N LEU A 46 -3.58 10.19 3.37
CA LEU A 46 -4.87 9.53 3.61
C LEU A 46 -5.12 9.27 5.11
N GLY A 47 -4.06 8.98 5.86
CA GLY A 47 -4.17 8.56 7.26
C GLY A 47 -4.58 7.10 7.40
N ARG A 48 -4.45 6.58 8.63
CA ARG A 48 -4.57 5.14 8.91
C ARG A 48 -5.94 4.56 8.55
N GLU A 49 -7.03 5.22 8.96
CA GLU A 49 -8.39 4.71 8.80
C GLU A 49 -8.77 4.58 7.32
N GLU A 50 -8.47 5.61 6.52
CA GLU A 50 -8.79 5.61 5.09
C GLU A 50 -7.93 4.61 4.31
N VAL A 51 -6.65 4.47 4.67
CA VAL A 51 -5.78 3.43 4.11
C VAL A 51 -6.36 2.04 4.38
N GLN A 52 -6.78 1.76 5.61
CA GLN A 52 -7.34 0.46 5.98
C GLN A 52 -8.64 0.18 5.22
N LYS A 53 -9.56 1.14 5.20
CA LYS A 53 -10.83 1.03 4.47
C LYS A 53 -10.65 0.74 2.98
N ARG A 54 -9.68 1.38 2.33
CA ARG A 54 -9.39 1.15 0.90
C ARG A 54 -8.81 -0.24 0.65
N ILE A 55 -7.95 -0.73 1.54
CA ILE A 55 -7.42 -2.09 1.46
C ILE A 55 -8.55 -3.11 1.62
N GLU A 56 -9.41 -2.94 2.62
CA GLU A 56 -10.59 -3.81 2.83
C GLU A 56 -11.51 -3.80 1.60
N THR A 57 -11.80 -2.62 1.05
CA THR A 57 -12.58 -2.48 -0.18
C THR A 57 -11.94 -3.20 -1.37
N ALA A 58 -10.61 -3.17 -1.49
CA ALA A 58 -9.91 -3.85 -2.56
C ALA A 58 -9.97 -5.38 -2.39
N LEU A 59 -9.86 -5.90 -1.16
CA LEU A 59 -10.01 -7.32 -0.88
C LEU A 59 -11.43 -7.82 -1.20
N GLU A 60 -12.45 -6.97 -1.04
CA GLU A 60 -13.84 -7.32 -1.39
C GLU A 60 -14.12 -7.26 -2.90
N LYS A 61 -13.45 -6.37 -3.64
CA LYS A 61 -13.81 -6.04 -5.02
C LYS A 61 -12.85 -6.57 -6.08
N LEU A 62 -11.62 -6.88 -5.72
CA LEU A 62 -10.63 -7.41 -6.65
C LEU A 62 -10.67 -8.95 -6.62
N PRO A 63 -10.69 -9.60 -7.80
CA PRO A 63 -10.73 -11.06 -7.92
C PRO A 63 -9.41 -11.72 -7.54
#